data_AF-A0A2A9KE39-F1
#
_entry.id   AF-A0A2A9KE39-F1
#
_cell.length_a   1.000
_cell.length_b   1.000
_cell.length_c   1.000
_cell.angle_alpha   90.00
_cell.angle_beta   90.00
_cell.angle_gamma   90.00
#
_symmetry.space_group_name_H-M   'P 1'
#
loop_
_entity.id
_entity.type
_entity.pdbx_description
1 polymer ?
#
loop_
_entity_poly.entity_id
_entity_poly.type
_entity_poly.pdbx_seq_one_letter_code
_entity_poly.pdbx_strand_id
1 'polypeptide(L)' 'MTAYVDRSDRLSLLTQAAAEATGRRFCSHHQGQVAAGEGDFVMRNKVRRWVCFRCQKNIQSQNAALLKQRA' A
#
# COMPACT_ATOMS: atom_id res chain seq x y z
N MET A 1 -10.75 -6.87 22.60
CA MET A 1 -9.62 -6.28 21.86
C MET A 1 -9.95 -6.29 20.37
N THR A 2 -10.83 -5.40 19.91
CA THR A 2 -11.50 -5.49 18.59
C THR A 2 -11.50 -4.17 17.79
N ALA A 3 -11.33 -3.03 18.46
CA ALA A 3 -11.46 -1.71 17.82
C ALA A 3 -10.35 -1.37 16.80
N TYR A 4 -9.14 -1.93 16.93
CA TYR A 4 -8.02 -1.62 16.04
C TYR A 4 -8.10 -2.30 14.67
N VAL A 5 -8.76 -3.46 14.59
CA VAL A 5 -8.92 -4.21 13.35
C VAL A 5 -9.95 -3.49 12.46
N ASP A 6 -11.06 -3.05 13.05
CA ASP A 6 -12.14 -2.32 12.39
C ASP A 6 -11.66 -1.04 11.69
N ARG A 7 -10.86 -0.22 12.38
CA ARG A 7 -10.36 1.06 11.83
C ARG A 7 -9.41 0.87 10.64
N SER A 8 -8.59 -0.18 10.69
CA SER A 8 -7.59 -0.49 9.67
C SER A 8 -8.25 -0.91 8.36
N ASP A 9 -9.27 -1.75 8.46
CA ASP A 9 -10.06 -2.19 7.32
C ASP A 9 -10.86 -1.03 6.73
N ARG A 10 -11.42 -0.15 7.57
CA ARG A 10 -12.14 1.04 7.12
C ARG A 10 -11.29 1.98 6.25
N LEU A 11 -10.01 2.19 6.58
CA LEU A 11 -9.12 3.03 5.77
C LEU A 11 -8.80 2.41 4.41
N SER A 12 -8.67 1.09 4.35
CA SER A 12 -8.50 0.38 3.09
C SER A 12 -9.74 0.48 2.21
N LEU A 13 -10.93 0.35 2.81
CA LEU A 13 -12.21 0.51 2.12
C LEU A 13 -12.38 1.92 1.56
N LEU A 14 -12.05 2.96 2.34
CA LEU A 14 -12.10 4.36 1.86
C LEU A 14 -11.13 4.60 0.71
N THR A 15 -9.93 4.03 0.79
CA THR A 15 -8.93 4.12 -0.30
C THR A 15 -9.40 3.40 -1.56
N GLN A 16 -10.11 2.28 -1.41
CA GLN A 16 -10.72 1.55 -2.52
C GLN A 16 -11.85 2.36 -3.15
N ALA A 17 -12.81 2.85 -2.35
CA ALA A 17 -13.94 3.64 -2.82
C ALA A 17 -13.51 4.93 -3.53
N ALA A 18 -12.50 5.63 -2.99
CA ALA A 18 -11.94 6.81 -3.64
C ALA A 18 -11.35 6.50 -5.02
N ALA A 19 -10.71 5.34 -5.17
CA ALA A 19 -10.13 4.91 -6.44
C ALA A 19 -11.19 4.54 -7.47
N GLU A 20 -12.27 3.88 -7.05
CA GLU A 20 -13.42 3.57 -7.90
C GLU A 20 -14.12 4.85 -8.37
N ALA A 21 -14.27 5.84 -7.50
CA ALA A 21 -14.92 7.11 -7.84
C ALA A 21 -14.07 8.00 -8.75
N THR A 22 -12.73 7.99 -8.60
CA THR A 22 -11.84 8.94 -9.28
C THR A 22 -10.99 8.32 -10.40
N GLY A 23 -10.92 6.99 -10.48
CA GLY A 23 -9.99 6.27 -11.34
C GLY A 23 -8.52 6.43 -10.95
N ARG A 24 -8.22 7.06 -9.81
CA ARG A 24 -6.86 7.40 -9.37
C ARG A 24 -6.63 7.10 -7.89
N ARG A 25 -5.36 6.95 -7.50
CA ARG A 25 -4.93 6.80 -6.11
C ARG A 25 -3.79 7.76 -5.80
N PHE A 26 -3.77 8.28 -4.58
CA PHE A 26 -2.70 9.15 -4.12
C PHE A 26 -1.67 8.38 -3.29
N CYS A 27 -0.40 8.50 -3.66
CA CYS A 27 0.72 7.98 -2.88
C CYS A 27 1.28 9.09 -1.98
N SER A 28 1.17 8.92 -0.66
CA SER A 28 1.72 9.86 0.32
C SER A 28 3.24 9.95 0.28
N HIS A 29 3.94 8.84 -0.01
CA HIS A 29 5.40 8.81 -0.06
C HIS A 29 5.97 9.62 -1.24
N HIS A 30 5.33 9.52 -2.41
CA HIS A 30 5.77 10.22 -3.62
C HIS A 30 5.00 11.51 -3.88
N GLN A 31 4.04 11.87 -3.00
CA GLN A 31 3.17 13.03 -3.10
C GLN A 31 2.53 13.19 -4.50
N GLY A 32 2.03 12.09 -5.06
CA GLY A 32 1.53 12.07 -6.44
C GLY A 32 0.34 11.14 -6.64
N GLN A 33 -0.44 11.42 -7.68
CA GLN A 33 -1.52 10.55 -8.13
C GLN A 33 -1.02 9.55 -9.17
N VAL A 34 -1.54 8.33 -9.10
CA VAL A 34 -1.32 7.25 -10.07
C VAL A 34 -2.68 6.68 -10.49
N ALA A 35 -2.72 5.95 -11.60
CA ALA A 35 -3.96 5.28 -12.00
C ALA A 35 -4.39 4.27 -10.92
N ALA A 36 -5.70 4.04 -10.76
CA ALA A 36 -6.20 3.12 -9.73
C ALA A 36 -5.56 1.72 -9.83
N GLY A 37 -5.28 1.24 -11.03
CA GLY A 37 -4.62 -0.06 -11.26
C GLY A 37 -3.12 -0.11 -10.91
N GLU A 38 -2.48 1.02 -10.59
CA GLU A 38 -1.02 1.10 -10.41
C GLU A 38 -0.59 1.00 -8.94
N GLY A 39 -0.50 -0.23 -8.45
CA GLY A 39 -0.05 -0.53 -7.09
C GLY A 39 -0.83 -1.72 -6.52
N ASP A 40 -0.62 -2.00 -5.24
CA ASP A 40 -1.29 -3.13 -4.60
C ASP A 40 -1.55 -2.89 -3.10
N PHE A 41 -2.51 -3.62 -2.55
CA PHE A 41 -2.72 -3.68 -1.11
C PHE A 41 -1.78 -4.71 -0.49
N VAL A 42 -0.97 -4.27 0.46
CA VAL A 42 -0.06 -5.13 1.22
C VAL A 42 -0.50 -5.19 2.68
N MET A 43 -0.26 -6.34 3.31
CA MET A 43 -0.39 -6.49 4.75
C MET A 43 0.90 -6.06 5.44
N ARG A 44 0.80 -5.08 6.36
CA ARG A 44 1.90 -4.60 7.19
C ARG A 44 1.41 -4.36 8.61
N ASN A 45 2.08 -4.96 9.60
CA ASN A 45 1.72 -4.83 11.02
C ASN A 45 0.23 -5.11 11.30
N LYS A 46 -0.33 -6.16 10.67
CA LYS A 46 -1.76 -6.52 10.73
C LYS A 46 -2.73 -5.47 10.17
N VAL A 47 -2.23 -4.51 9.39
CA VAL A 47 -3.02 -3.47 8.72
C VAL A 47 -2.87 -3.64 7.20
N ARG A 48 -4.02 -3.72 6.51
CA ARG A 48 -4.05 -3.67 5.05
C ARG A 48 -3.81 -2.23 4.60
N ARG A 49 -2.88 -2.01 3.67
CA ARG A 49 -2.53 -0.68 3.16
C ARG A 49 -2.23 -0.73 1.69
N TRP A 50 -2.73 0.24 0.93
CA TRP A 50 -2.35 0.38 -0.47
C TRP A 50 -0.94 1.00 -0.59
N VAL A 51 -0.15 0.52 -1.54
CA VAL A 51 1.16 1.06 -1.92
C VAL A 51 1.24 1.19 -3.43
N CYS A 52 1.82 2.29 -3.93
CA CYS A 52 1.99 2.48 -5.38
C CYS A 52 3.09 1.57 -5.93
N PHE A 53 3.09 1.35 -7.25
CA PHE A 53 4.08 0.50 -7.95
C PHE A 53 5.54 0.91 -7.68
N ARG A 54 5.83 2.21 -7.51
CA ARG A 54 7.18 2.70 -7.17
C ARG A 54 7.61 2.30 -5.76
N CYS A 55 6.71 2.44 -4.78
CA CYS A 55 6.96 1.99 -3.41
C CYS A 55 7.14 0.47 -3.36
N GLN A 56 6.31 -0.27 -4.10
CA GLN A 56 6.40 -1.72 -4.20
C GLN A 56 7.75 -2.16 -4.76
N LYS A 57 8.22 -1.55 -5.87
CA LYS A 57 9.53 -1.83 -6.45
C LYS A 57 10.66 -1.55 -5.45
N ASN A 58 10.61 -0.43 -4.73
CA ASN A 58 11.60 -0.12 -3.71
C ASN A 58 11.64 -1.17 -2.58
N ILE A 59 10.47 -1.60 -2.09
CA ILE A 59 10.35 -2.66 -1.08
C ILE A 59 10.97 -3.97 -1.60
N GLN A 60 10.69 -4.34 -2.85
CA GLN A 60 11.26 -5.54 -3.47
C GLN A 60 12.79 -5.46 -3.55
N SER A 61 13.34 -4.31 -3.98
CA SER A 61 14.78 -4.09 -4.05
C SER A 61 15.45 -4.17 -2.68
N GLN A 62 14.85 -3.58 -1.65
CA GLN A 62 15.35 -3.66 -0.28
C GLN A 62 15.34 -5.10 0.25
N ASN A 63 14.24 -5.84 0.04
CA ASN A 63 14.15 -7.25 0.44
C ASN A 63 15.20 -8.11 -0.27
N ALA A 64 15.41 -7.89 -1.57
CA ALA A 64 16.43 -8.61 -2.34
C ALA A 64 17.85 -8.33 -1.81
N ALA A 65 18.16 -7.08 -1.44
CA ALA A 65 19.44 -6.71 -0.85
C ALA A 65 19.64 -7.38 0.53
N LEU A 66 18.62 -7.40 1.38
CA LEU A 66 18.67 -8.06 2.69
C LEU A 66 18.88 -9.58 2.57
N LEU A 67 18.28 -10.22 1.58
CA LEU A 67 18.50 -11.65 1.32
C LEU A 67 19.95 -11.92 0.88
N LYS A 68 20.52 -11.08 0.02
CA LYS A 68 21.92 -11.19 -0.41
C LYS A 68 22.93 -11.01 0.72
N GLN A 69 22.62 -10.20 1.73
CA GLN A 69 23.50 -9.99 2.90
C GLN A 69 23.44 -11.13 3.92
N ARG A 70 22.43 -12.01 3.82
CA ARG A 70 22.21 -13.13 4.75
C ARG A 70 22.63 -14.49 4.17
N ALA A 71 23.00 -14.54 2.89
CA ALA A 71 23.51 -15.71 2.19
C ALA A 71 25.03 -15.70 2.19
#